data_AF-A0A4R2B3U9-F1
#
_entry.id   AF-A0A4R2B3U9-F1
#
_cell.length_a   1.000
_cell.length_b   1.000
_cell.length_c   1.000
_cell.angle_alpha   90.00
_cell.angle_beta   90.00
_cell.angle_gamma   90.00
#
_symmetry.space_group_name_H-M   'P 1'
#
loop_
_entity.id
_entity.type
_entity.pdbx_description
1 polymer ?
#
loop_
_entity_poly.entity_id
_entity_poly.type
_entity_poly.pdbx_seq_one_letter_code
_entity_poly.pdbx_strand_id
1 'polypeptide(L)' 'MNIVIAFYRIRDVDDAHAIVGRETAEAADLDEAIEIALELLRTLDMPQRPDAMTITDGDGSTIHSSRLDTIESLDERPTP' A
#
# COMPACT_ATOMS: atom_id res chain seq x y z
N MET A 1 -6.69 -6.68 15.24
CA MET A 1 -6.99 -7.39 13.99
C MET A 1 -5.67 -7.66 13.28
N ASN A 2 -5.46 -8.87 12.79
CA ASN A 2 -4.29 -9.19 11.98
C ASN A 2 -4.58 -8.70 10.56
N ILE A 3 -3.68 -7.90 10.00
CA ILE A 3 -3.79 -7.43 8.63
C ILE A 3 -2.57 -7.81 7.82
N VAL A 4 -2.79 -7.98 6.52
CA VAL A 4 -1.77 -8.20 5.51
C VAL A 4 -1.84 -7.04 4.53
N ILE A 5 -0.77 -6.27 4.49
CA ILE A 5 -0.61 -5.12 3.61
C ILE A 5 0.26 -5.59 2.44
N ALA A 6 -0.31 -5.57 1.23
CA ALA A 6 0.38 -5.95 0.01
C ALA A 6 0.51 -4.73 -0.90
N PHE A 7 1.73 -4.45 -1.33
CA PHE A 7 2.07 -3.41 -2.28
C PHE A 7 2.28 -4.02 -3.66
N TYR A 8 1.58 -3.46 -4.65
CA TYR A 8 1.57 -3.92 -6.02
C TYR A 8 2.16 -2.84 -6.92
N ARG A 9 2.97 -3.29 -7.87
CA ARG A 9 3.38 -2.51 -9.01
C ARG A 9 2.61 -2.97 -10.23
N ILE A 10 2.04 -2.02 -10.96
CA ILE A 10 1.31 -2.24 -12.19
C ILE A 10 2.22 -1.79 -13.32
N ARG A 11 2.56 -2.70 -14.24
CA ARG A 11 3.32 -2.34 -15.44
C ARG A 11 2.36 -2.04 -16.57
N ASP A 12 2.32 -0.79 -17.05
CA ASP A 12 1.49 -0.36 -18.19
C ASP A 12 1.68 -1.19 -19.47
N VAL A 13 2.83 -1.83 -19.62
CA VAL A 13 3.18 -2.59 -20.84
C VAL A 13 2.36 -3.88 -20.97
N ASP A 14 2.07 -4.57 -19.87
CA ASP A 14 1.47 -5.92 -19.90
C ASP A 14 0.33 -6.10 -18.86
N ASP A 15 -0.10 -5.03 -18.18
CA ASP A 15 -1.07 -5.06 -17.07
C ASP A 15 -0.68 -6.06 -15.94
N ALA A 16 0.61 -6.38 -15.86
CA ALA A 16 1.13 -7.33 -14.91
C ALA A 16 1.15 -6.70 -13.51
N HIS A 17 0.43 -7.33 -12.58
CA HIS A 17 0.39 -6.96 -11.17
C HIS A 17 1.48 -7.74 -10.42
N ALA A 18 2.59 -7.09 -10.12
CA ALA A 18 3.69 -7.69 -9.37
C ALA A 18 3.66 -7.22 -7.92
N ILE A 19 3.71 -8.14 -6.96
CA ILE A 19 3.87 -7.79 -5.55
C ILE A 19 5.30 -7.32 -5.33
N VAL A 20 5.48 -6.05 -4.94
CA VAL A 20 6.80 -5.46 -4.65
C VAL A 20 7.13 -5.46 -3.16
N GLY A 21 6.11 -5.53 -2.31
CA GLY A 21 6.26 -5.62 -0.86
C GLY A 21 5.03 -6.27 -0.26
N ARG A 22 5.21 -7.08 0.78
CA ARG A 22 4.11 -7.62 1.57
C ARG A 22 4.53 -7.66 3.02
N GLU A 23 3.77 -6.99 3.86
CA GLU A 23 4.01 -6.92 5.29
C GLU A 23 2.77 -7.36 6.05
N THR A 24 2.97 -8.01 7.18
CA THR A 24 1.88 -8.36 8.11
C THR A 24 1.98 -7.49 9.34
N ALA A 25 0.89 -6.85 9.72
CA ALA A 25 0.82 -5.97 10.88
C ALA A 25 -0.41 -6.27 11.73
N GLU A 26 -0.40 -5.80 12.98
CA GLU A 26 -1.56 -5.81 13.85
C GLU A 26 -2.13 -4.40 13.90
N ALA A 27 -3.43 -4.25 13.62
CA ALA A 27 -4.15 -2.98 13.72
C ALA A 27 -5.40 -3.17 14.58
N ALA A 28 -5.74 -2.21 15.44
CA ALA A 28 -6.97 -2.23 16.21
C ALA A 28 -8.20 -2.07 15.32
N ASP A 29 -8.11 -1.23 14.29
CA ASP A 29 -9.18 -0.88 13.37
C ASP A 29 -8.67 -0.54 11.96
N LEU A 30 -9.59 -0.21 11.05
CA LEU A 30 -9.28 0.08 9.65
C LEU A 30 -8.49 1.39 9.49
N ASP A 31 -8.73 2.40 10.33
CA ASP A 31 -7.99 3.66 10.27
C ASP A 31 -6.53 3.42 10.67
N GLU A 32 -6.29 2.70 11.77
CA GLU A 32 -4.93 2.31 12.18
C GLU A 32 -4.26 1.43 11.10
N ALA A 33 -5.01 0.53 10.46
CA ALA A 33 -4.49 -0.28 9.36
C ALA A 33 -4.00 0.57 8.17
N ILE A 34 -4.73 1.63 7.85
CA ILE A 34 -4.36 2.58 6.79
C ILE A 34 -3.12 3.39 7.22
N GLU A 35 -3.06 3.85 8.47
CA GLU A 35 -1.89 4.56 9.00
C GLU A 35 -0.62 3.70 8.93
N ILE A 36 -0.71 2.43 9.36
CA ILE A 36 0.41 1.48 9.26
C ILE A 36 0.81 1.25 7.80
N ALA A 37 -0.14 1.11 6.88
CA ALA A 37 0.15 0.94 5.46
C ALA A 37 0.87 2.16 4.86
N LEU A 38 0.48 3.37 5.25
CA LEU A 38 1.15 4.61 4.83
C LEU A 38 2.54 4.77 5.44
N GLU A 39 2.72 4.35 6.70
CA GLU A 39 4.04 4.35 7.35
C GLU A 39 4.97 3.33 6.67
N LEU A 40 4.48 2.13 6.38
CA LEU A 40 5.22 1.11 5.64
C LEU A 40 5.56 1.58 4.22
N LEU A 41 4.67 2.28 3.55
CA LEU A 41 4.97 2.86 2.23
C LEU A 41 6.19 3.79 2.26
N ARG A 42 6.41 4.50 3.38
CA ARG A 42 7.51 5.46 3.56
C ARG A 42 8.78 4.83 4.14
N THR A 43 8.65 3.77 4.94
CA THR A 43 9.74 3.16 5.71
C THR A 43 10.26 1.87 5.10
N LEU A 44 9.42 1.14 4.35
CA LEU A 44 9.81 -0.11 3.71
C LEU A 44 10.72 0.22 2.53
N ASP A 45 11.95 -0.29 2.60
CA ASP A 45 12.94 -0.15 1.53
C ASP A 45 12.53 -1.04 0.34
N MET A 46 11.61 -0.52 -0.46
CA MET A 46 11.08 -1.23 -1.61
C MET A 46 11.99 -0.99 -2.82
N PRO A 47 12.42 -2.06 -3.52
CA PRO A 47 13.32 -1.93 -4.68
C PRO A 47 12.69 -1.12 -5.81
N GLN A 48 11.35 -1.07 -5.84
CA GLN A 48 10.53 -0.44 -6.86
C GLN A 48 9.38 0.27 -6.15
N ARG A 49 8.99 1.46 -6.64
CA ARG A 49 7.80 2.16 -6.14
C ARG A 49 6.53 1.37 -6.52
N PRO A 50 5.63 1.09 -5.56
CA PRO A 50 4.32 0.50 -5.84
C PRO A 50 3.33 1.53 -6.38
N ASP A 51 2.42 1.08 -7.23
CA ASP A 51 1.32 1.87 -7.82
C ASP A 51 0.00 1.63 -7.08
N ALA A 52 -0.11 0.52 -6.34
CA ALA A 52 -1.30 0.19 -5.56
C ALA A 52 -0.94 -0.51 -4.25
N MET A 53 -1.83 -0.41 -3.28
CA MET A 53 -1.77 -1.18 -2.04
C MET A 53 -3.12 -1.81 -1.71
N THR A 54 -3.07 -2.92 -0.99
CA THR A 54 -4.26 -3.65 -0.54
C THR A 54 -4.05 -4.10 0.89
N ILE A 55 -5.06 -3.88 1.73
CA ILE A 55 -5.13 -4.34 3.11
C ILE A 55 -6.14 -5.47 3.17
N THR A 56 -5.66 -6.59 3.67
CA THR A 56 -6.42 -7.83 3.80
C THR A 56 -6.48 -8.16 5.29
N ASP A 57 -7.63 -8.56 5.80
CA ASP A 57 -7.73 -9.07 7.17
C ASP A 57 -7.10 -10.48 7.27
N GLY A 58 -6.88 -10.97 8.49
CA GLY A 58 -6.27 -12.27 8.79
C GLY A 58 -7.03 -13.47 8.19
N ASP A 59 -8.33 -13.30 7.92
CA ASP A 59 -9.14 -14.28 7.19
C ASP A 59 -8.90 -14.28 5.66
N GLY A 60 -8.05 -13.38 5.15
CA GLY A 60 -7.77 -13.25 3.71
C GLY A 60 -8.82 -12.43 2.95
N SER A 61 -9.72 -11.74 3.66
CA SER A 61 -10.70 -10.84 3.07
C SER A 61 -10.11 -9.45 2.84
N THR A 62 -10.19 -8.92 1.61
CA THR A 62 -9.76 -7.54 1.33
C THR A 62 -10.71 -6.56 1.99
N ILE A 63 -10.20 -5.82 2.96
CA ILE A 63 -10.95 -4.79 3.70
C ILE A 63 -10.72 -3.39 3.12
N HIS A 64 -9.59 -3.17 2.44
CA HIS A 64 -9.26 -1.89 1.82
C HIS A 64 -8.33 -2.06 0.62
N SER A 65 -8.54 -1.26 -0.42
CA SER A 65 -7.69 -1.24 -1.61
C SER A 65 -7.61 0.18 -2.14
N SER A 66 -6.39 0.68 -2.34
CA SER A 66 -6.15 2.05 -2.81
C SER A 66 -5.00 2.10 -3.81
N ARG A 67 -5.14 2.92 -4.86
CA ARG A 67 -4.05 3.23 -5.78
C ARG A 67 -3.18 4.34 -5.19
N LEU A 68 -1.88 4.11 -5.22
CA LEU A 68 -0.86 5.06 -4.75
C LEU A 68 -0.64 6.20 -5.74
N ASP A 69 -0.99 6.00 -7.02
CA ASP A 69 -1.04 7.04 -8.06
C ASP A 69 -1.77 8.31 -7.57
N THR A 70 -2.83 8.14 -6.76
CA THR A 70 -3.64 9.24 -6.23
C THR A 70 -3.07 9.87 -4.96
N ILE A 71 -2.23 9.14 -4.22
CA ILE A 71 -1.68 9.58 -2.93
C ILE A 71 -0.38 10.37 -3.13
N GLU A 72 0.37 10.11 -4.19
CA GLU A 72 1.60 10.84 -4.50
C GLU A 72 1.40 12.30 -4.90
N SER A 73 0.28 12.63 -5.56
CA SER A 73 0.00 14.02 -5.96
C SER A 73 -0.27 14.94 -4.75
N LEU A 74 -0.34 14.38 -3.52
CA LEU A 74 -0.41 15.16 -2.27
C LEU A 74 0.97 15.55 -1.71
N ASP A 75 2.08 14.99 -2.20
CA ASP A 75 3.45 15.38 -1.79
C ASP A 75 4.10 16.38 -2.76
N GLU A 76 3.40 16.79 -3.83
CA GLU A 76 3.76 17.98 -4.62
C GLU A 76 3.47 19.24 -3.79
N ARG A 77 4.38 19.55 -2.85
CA ARG A 77 4.52 20.92 -2.36
C ARG A 77 4.74 21.80 -3.60
N PRO A 78 4.00 22.91 -3.77
CA PRO A 78 4.37 23.90 -4.77
C PRO A 78 5.76 24.42 -4.39
N THR A 79 6.78 24.05 -5.16
CA THR A 79 8.08 24.72 -5.09
C THR A 79 7.87 26.18 -5.51
N PRO A 80 8.35 27.15 -4.71
CA PRO A 80 8.09 28.58 -4.89
C PRO A 80 8.69 29.17 -6.19
#